data_AF-A0A2N2ST18-F1
#
_entry.id   AF-A0A2N2ST18-F1
#
_cell.length_a   1.000
_cell.length_b   1.000
_cell.length_c   1.000
_cell.angle_alpha   90.00
_cell.angle_beta   90.00
_cell.angle_gamma   90.00
#
_symmetry.space_group_name_H-M   'P 1'
#
loop_
_entity.id
_entity.type
_entity.pdbx_description
1 polymer ?
#
loop_
_entity_poly.entity_id
_entity_poly.type
_entity_poly.pdbx_seq_one_letter_code
_entity_poly.pdbx_strand_id
1 'polypeptide(L)'
;MSGTISPGIALDAESGVWRLSGDWTLRALSPQIALIRRTLAALPHDARWDLVGLRRIDSFGATLLWGGWQRRWPEKVELSESHRVVIERVAQANARQLPAAPGFTALDAIATLGYALFVFRDHVLAFLALLGQ
;
A
#
# COMPACT_ATOMS: atom_id res chain seq x y z
N MET A 1 25.31 -5.08 -1.81
CA MET A 1 24.06 -5.28 -2.57
C MET A 1 23.05 -5.94 -1.65
N SER A 2 22.20 -5.18 -0.95
CA SER A 2 21.23 -5.79 -0.03
C SER A 2 20.16 -6.52 -0.82
N GLY A 3 20.09 -7.85 -0.66
CA GLY A 3 19.11 -8.71 -1.32
C GLY A 3 17.68 -8.32 -0.99
N THR A 4 16.85 -8.23 -2.01
CA THR A 4 15.39 -8.13 -1.86
C THR A 4 14.86 -9.47 -1.37
N ILE A 5 14.09 -9.47 -0.29
CA ILE A 5 13.42 -10.66 0.25
C ILE A 5 12.03 -10.67 -0.37
N SER A 6 11.66 -11.79 -0.97
CA SER A 6 10.39 -11.95 -1.66
C SER A 6 9.22 -11.60 -0.74
N PRO A 7 8.23 -10.81 -1.22
CA PRO A 7 7.03 -10.52 -0.45
C PRO A 7 6.22 -11.81 -0.23
N GLY A 8 5.70 -11.98 0.98
CA GLY A 8 4.87 -13.14 1.36
C GLY A 8 3.55 -12.72 1.99
N ILE A 9 2.52 -13.55 1.76
CA ILE A 9 1.22 -13.52 2.45
C ILE A 9 0.96 -14.94 2.92
N ALA A 10 0.73 -15.13 4.22
CA ALA A 10 0.44 -16.45 4.78
C ALA A 10 -0.70 -16.35 5.81
N LEU A 11 -1.51 -17.40 5.93
CA LEU A 11 -2.49 -17.53 7.01
C LEU A 11 -1.86 -18.36 8.12
N ASP A 12 -1.92 -17.85 9.34
CA ASP A 12 -1.75 -18.67 10.54
C ASP A 12 -3.05 -19.44 10.79
N ALA A 13 -3.03 -20.75 10.57
CA ALA A 13 -4.21 -21.60 10.73
C ALA A 13 -4.72 -21.68 12.17
N GLU A 14 -3.84 -21.48 13.16
CA GLU A 14 -4.22 -21.59 14.58
C GLU A 14 -4.88 -20.31 15.09
N SER A 15 -4.34 -19.15 14.71
CA SER A 15 -4.86 -17.85 15.16
C SER A 15 -5.86 -17.20 14.20
N GLY A 16 -5.93 -17.68 12.95
CA GLY A 16 -6.70 -17.06 11.87
C GLY A 16 -6.15 -15.72 11.39
N VAL A 17 -4.90 -15.38 11.74
CA VAL A 17 -4.25 -14.10 11.41
C VAL A 17 -3.46 -14.22 10.11
N TRP A 18 -3.67 -13.26 9.21
CA TRP A 18 -2.91 -13.13 7.98
C TRP A 18 -1.59 -12.39 8.24
N ARG A 19 -0.47 -13.04 7.94
CA ARG A 19 0.88 -12.48 8.12
C ARG A 19 1.44 -11.97 6.81
N LEU A 20 2.00 -10.76 6.84
CA LEU A 20 2.80 -10.20 5.76
C LEU A 20 4.28 -10.27 6.08
N SER A 21 5.07 -10.63 5.08
CA SER A 21 6.52 -10.72 5.22
C SER A 21 7.28 -10.23 4.00
N GLY A 22 8.58 -9.99 4.19
CA GLY A 22 9.50 -9.62 3.13
C GLY A 22 9.42 -8.13 2.75
N ASP A 23 9.81 -7.82 1.51
CA ASP A 23 9.78 -6.46 0.98
C ASP A 23 8.50 -6.19 0.21
N TRP A 24 7.72 -5.24 0.69
CA TRP A 24 6.54 -4.70 0.01
C TRP A 24 6.91 -3.42 -0.72
N THR A 25 7.85 -3.56 -1.66
CA THR A 25 8.28 -2.47 -2.54
C THR A 25 7.89 -2.75 -3.98
N LEU A 26 7.76 -1.72 -4.81
CA LEU A 26 7.47 -1.89 -6.23
C LEU A 26 8.40 -2.91 -6.88
N ARG A 27 9.71 -2.80 -6.64
CA ARG A 27 10.72 -3.73 -7.19
C ARG A 27 10.48 -5.18 -6.78
N ALA A 28 10.17 -5.41 -5.51
CA ALA A 28 9.99 -6.75 -4.95
C ALA A 28 8.65 -7.37 -5.37
N LEU A 29 7.62 -6.55 -5.53
CA LEU A 29 6.27 -6.97 -5.88
C LEU A 29 6.08 -7.17 -7.39
N SER A 30 6.77 -6.41 -8.24
CA SER A 30 6.62 -6.44 -9.70
C SER A 30 6.61 -7.85 -10.32
N PRO A 31 7.53 -8.77 -9.97
CA PRO A 31 7.55 -10.11 -10.57
C PRO A 31 6.30 -10.95 -10.26
N GLN A 32 5.62 -10.68 -9.14
CA GLN A 32 4.50 -11.48 -8.64
C GLN A 32 3.23 -10.65 -8.39
N ILE A 33 3.14 -9.47 -9.00
CA ILE A 33 2.09 -8.49 -8.71
C ILE A 33 0.69 -9.03 -9.01
N ALA A 34 0.54 -9.81 -10.08
CA ALA A 34 -0.74 -10.39 -10.45
C ALA A 34 -1.23 -11.42 -9.41
N LEU A 35 -0.32 -12.20 -8.84
CA LEU A 35 -0.63 -13.17 -7.78
C LEU A 35 -1.02 -12.43 -6.49
N ILE A 36 -0.17 -11.51 -6.02
CA ILE A 36 -0.40 -10.70 -4.82
C ILE A 36 -1.79 -10.04 -4.87
N ARG A 37 -2.15 -9.42 -6.00
CA ARG A 37 -3.44 -8.73 -6.16
C ARG A 37 -4.63 -9.70 -6.07
N ARG A 38 -4.53 -10.87 -6.70
CA ARG A 38 -5.58 -11.89 -6.61
C ARG A 38 -5.71 -12.42 -5.19
N THR A 39 -4.59 -12.68 -4.52
CA THR A 39 -4.59 -13.12 -3.12
C THR A 39 -5.27 -12.10 -2.24
N LEU A 40 -4.85 -10.83 -2.28
CA LEU A 40 -5.44 -9.75 -1.48
C LEU A 40 -6.95 -9.56 -1.75
N ALA A 41 -7.38 -9.68 -3.01
CA ALA A 41 -8.79 -9.55 -3.37
C ALA A 41 -9.67 -10.73 -2.90
N ALA A 42 -9.08 -11.88 -2.63
CA ALA A 42 -9.78 -13.07 -2.15
C ALA A 42 -9.87 -13.15 -0.61
N LEU A 43 -9.24 -12.22 0.12
CA LEU A 43 -9.21 -12.25 1.58
C LEU A 43 -10.54 -11.74 2.19
N PRO A 44 -10.95 -12.29 3.35
CA PRO A 44 -12.09 -11.78 4.09
C PRO A 44 -11.89 -10.32 4.52
N HIS A 45 -13.00 -9.57 4.61
CA HIS A 45 -12.99 -8.17 5.00
C HIS A 45 -12.63 -7.96 6.49
N ASP A 46 -12.99 -8.94 7.32
CA ASP A 46 -12.75 -9.02 8.75
C ASP A 46 -11.42 -9.74 9.10
N ALA A 47 -10.58 -9.97 8.07
CA ALA A 47 -9.26 -10.55 8.25
C ALA A 47 -8.43 -9.75 9.26
N ARG A 48 -7.80 -10.47 10.19
CA ARG A 48 -6.82 -9.94 11.14
C ARG A 48 -5.44 -10.00 10.54
N TRP A 49 -4.61 -9.01 10.83
CA TRP A 49 -3.33 -8.84 10.15
C TRP A 49 -2.16 -8.71 11.12
N ASP A 50 -1.05 -9.35 10.77
CA ASP A 50 0.26 -9.19 11.41
C ASP A 50 1.29 -8.85 10.33
N LEU A 51 1.90 -7.68 10.46
CA LEU A 51 2.89 -7.12 9.55
C LEU A 51 4.27 -7.03 10.22
N VAL A 52 4.48 -7.65 11.39
CA VAL A 52 5.78 -7.65 12.08
C VAL A 52 6.87 -8.27 11.19
N GLY A 53 6.52 -9.23 10.34
CA GLY A 53 7.41 -9.83 9.35
C GLY A 53 7.76 -8.93 8.16
N LEU A 54 7.11 -7.77 7.99
CA LEU A 54 7.48 -6.80 6.96
C LEU A 54 8.86 -6.25 7.26
N ARG A 55 9.73 -6.26 6.25
CA ARG A 55 11.05 -5.64 6.35
C ARG A 55 11.05 -4.22 5.81
N ARG A 56 10.33 -4.00 4.71
CA ARG A 56 10.21 -2.70 4.04
C ARG A 56 8.85 -2.59 3.39
N ILE A 57 8.28 -1.40 3.40
CA ILE A 57 7.11 -1.04 2.61
C ILE A 57 7.31 0.35 2.01
N ASP A 58 6.99 0.52 0.73
CA ASP A 58 6.96 1.82 0.07
C ASP A 58 5.52 2.26 -0.24
N SER A 59 5.37 3.41 -0.88
CA SER A 59 4.05 3.94 -1.24
C SER A 59 3.26 3.01 -2.17
N PHE A 60 3.93 2.23 -3.02
CA PHE A 60 3.27 1.29 -3.93
C PHE A 60 2.74 0.07 -3.16
N GLY A 61 3.57 -0.54 -2.33
CA GLY A 61 3.16 -1.63 -1.43
C GLY A 61 2.02 -1.21 -0.51
N ALA A 62 2.11 0.00 0.07
CA ALA A 62 1.07 0.56 0.92
C ALA A 62 -0.24 0.83 0.16
N THR A 63 -0.18 1.31 -1.09
CA THR A 63 -1.37 1.50 -1.94
C THR A 63 -2.06 0.19 -2.28
N LEU A 64 -1.30 -0.85 -2.61
CA LEU A 64 -1.86 -2.18 -2.86
C LEU A 64 -2.53 -2.76 -1.63
N LEU A 65 -1.87 -2.67 -0.47
CA LEU A 65 -2.39 -3.18 0.78
C LEU A 65 -3.66 -2.42 1.21
N TRP A 66 -3.62 -1.09 1.14
CA TRP A 66 -4.77 -0.23 1.41
C TRP A 66 -5.96 -0.53 0.51
N GLY A 67 -5.71 -0.78 -0.79
CA GLY A 67 -6.74 -1.24 -1.72
C GLY A 67 -7.29 -2.63 -1.37
N GLY A 68 -6.43 -3.56 -0.95
CA GLY A 68 -6.83 -4.89 -0.46
C GLY A 68 -7.69 -4.82 0.81
N TRP A 69 -7.41 -3.87 1.71
CA TRP A 69 -8.26 -3.56 2.86
C TRP A 69 -9.46 -2.68 2.53
N GLN A 70 -9.75 -2.48 1.24
CA GLN A 70 -10.90 -1.71 0.75
C GLN A 70 -10.93 -0.29 1.30
N ARG A 71 -9.74 0.32 1.35
CA ARG A 71 -9.52 1.68 1.82
C ARG A 71 -9.97 1.92 3.25
N ARG A 72 -9.89 0.89 4.09
CA ARG A 72 -10.17 0.97 5.53
C ARG A 72 -9.05 0.29 6.30
N TRP A 73 -8.84 0.73 7.53
CA TRP A 73 -8.00 -0.03 8.45
C TRP A 73 -8.72 -1.32 8.86
N PRO A 74 -8.03 -2.47 8.89
CA PRO A 74 -8.55 -3.67 9.53
C PRO A 74 -8.81 -3.43 11.01
N GLU A 75 -9.77 -4.16 11.60
CA GLU A 75 -10.07 -4.04 13.04
C GLU A 75 -8.87 -4.40 13.92
N LYS A 76 -8.06 -5.36 13.48
CA LYS A 76 -6.85 -5.80 14.16
C LYS A 76 -5.69 -5.88 13.18
N VAL A 77 -4.71 -5.01 13.38
CA VAL A 77 -3.47 -4.99 12.61
C VAL A 77 -2.28 -4.68 13.52
N GLU A 78 -1.31 -5.58 13.54
CA GLU A 78 -0.04 -5.39 14.24
C GLU A 78 1.04 -4.97 13.24
N LEU A 79 1.71 -3.83 13.48
CA LEU A 79 2.80 -3.33 12.63
C LEU A 79 3.68 -2.35 13.39
N SER A 80 4.90 -2.11 12.89
CA SER A 80 5.77 -1.06 13.42
C SER A 80 5.22 0.34 13.14
N GLU A 81 5.62 1.30 13.96
CA GLU A 81 5.25 2.72 13.79
C GLU A 81 5.74 3.28 12.45
N SER A 82 6.94 2.89 12.01
CA SER A 82 7.50 3.31 10.72
C SER A 82 6.67 2.84 9.52
N HIS A 83 6.19 1.59 9.53
CA HIS A 83 5.30 1.08 8.49
C HIS A 83 3.92 1.73 8.57
N ARG A 84 3.44 2.03 9.77
CA ARG A 84 2.16 2.70 10.00
C ARG A 84 2.13 4.07 9.35
N VAL A 85 3.17 4.88 9.56
CA VAL A 85 3.28 6.22 8.94
C VAL A 85 3.18 6.15 7.41
N VAL A 86 3.78 5.15 6.76
CA VAL A 86 3.73 5.02 5.29
C VAL A 86 2.31 4.72 4.81
N ILE A 87 1.61 3.79 5.49
CA ILE A 87 0.23 3.41 5.12
C ILE A 87 -0.75 4.54 5.45
N GLU A 88 -0.58 5.23 6.58
CA GLU A 88 -1.40 6.39 6.97
C GLU A 88 -1.32 7.51 5.94
N ARG A 89 -0.13 7.79 5.38
CA ARG A 89 0.02 8.79 4.30
C ARG A 89 -0.81 8.41 3.08
N VAL A 90 -0.81 7.14 2.69
CA VAL A 90 -1.64 6.64 1.57
C VAL A 90 -3.13 6.72 1.90
N ALA A 91 -3.52 6.36 3.12
CA ALA A 91 -4.89 6.44 3.59
C ALA A 91 -5.41 7.90 3.56
N GLN A 92 -4.62 8.85 4.05
CA GLN A 92 -4.95 10.28 4.02
C GLN A 92 -5.03 10.84 2.60
N ALA A 93 -4.10 10.43 1.71
CA ALA A 93 -4.13 10.86 0.31
C ALA A 93 -5.39 10.35 -0.42
N ASN A 94 -5.79 9.09 -0.17
CA ASN A 94 -7.02 8.50 -0.71
C ASN A 94 -8.28 9.14 -0.11
N ALA A 95 -8.29 9.47 1.18
CA ALA A 95 -9.45 10.10 1.84
C ALA A 95 -9.80 11.48 1.25
N ARG A 96 -8.80 12.19 0.70
CA ARG A 96 -9.01 13.45 -0.03
C ARG A 96 -9.62 13.27 -1.41
N GLN A 97 -9.67 12.04 -1.93
CA GLN A 97 -10.28 11.68 -3.21
C GLN A 97 -11.63 10.96 -2.95
N LEU A 98 -12.76 11.68 -3.10
CA LEU A 98 -14.13 11.13 -2.99
C LEU A 98 -14.40 10.01 -4.04
N PRO A 99 -15.43 9.15 -3.85
CA PRO A 99 -15.30 7.70 -3.95
C PRO A 99 -15.27 7.17 -5.39
N ALA A 100 -14.32 6.27 -5.69
CA ALA A 100 -14.32 5.48 -6.92
C ALA A 100 -14.59 3.99 -6.65
N ALA A 101 -15.62 3.49 -7.36
CA ALA A 101 -16.12 2.14 -7.67
C ALA A 101 -15.44 0.86 -7.09
N PRO A 102 -16.20 -0.24 -6.96
CA PRO A 102 -15.70 -1.48 -6.37
C PRO A 102 -14.68 -2.15 -7.30
N GLY A 103 -13.46 -2.34 -6.80
CA GLY A 103 -12.41 -3.14 -7.44
C GLY A 103 -11.24 -2.30 -7.96
N PHE A 104 -10.31 -1.94 -7.07
CA PHE A 104 -9.11 -1.19 -7.43
C PHE A 104 -8.17 -2.04 -8.31
N THR A 105 -7.99 -1.62 -9.56
CA THR A 105 -7.19 -2.28 -10.60
C THR A 105 -5.71 -1.90 -10.54
N ALA A 106 -4.83 -2.60 -11.27
CA ALA A 106 -3.42 -2.21 -11.38
C ALA A 106 -3.26 -0.83 -12.07
N LEU A 107 -4.21 -0.51 -12.96
CA LEU A 107 -4.32 0.81 -13.57
C LEU A 107 -4.66 1.87 -12.53
N ASP A 108 -5.47 1.56 -11.52
CA ASP A 108 -5.80 2.52 -10.45
C ASP A 108 -4.61 2.77 -9.52
N ALA A 109 -3.77 1.75 -9.26
CA ALA A 109 -2.53 1.92 -8.50
C ALA A 109 -1.52 2.80 -9.27
N ILE A 110 -1.39 2.58 -10.58
CA ILE A 110 -0.57 3.41 -11.46
C ILE A 110 -1.16 4.82 -11.59
N ALA A 111 -2.47 4.96 -11.73
CA ALA A 111 -3.16 6.24 -11.81
C ALA A 111 -3.04 7.03 -10.50
N THR A 112 -3.09 6.36 -9.35
CA THR A 112 -2.90 6.99 -8.04
C THR A 112 -1.45 7.43 -7.86
N LEU A 113 -0.48 6.62 -8.29
CA LEU A 113 0.93 7.01 -8.31
C LEU A 113 1.17 8.19 -9.26
N GLY A 114 0.56 8.17 -10.45
CA GLY A 114 0.59 9.25 -11.42
C GLY A 114 -0.02 10.54 -10.85
N TYR A 115 -1.19 10.45 -10.20
CA TYR A 115 -1.84 11.57 -9.54
C TYR A 115 -0.97 12.16 -8.42
N ALA A 116 -0.40 11.31 -7.57
CA ALA A 116 0.49 11.76 -6.50
C ALA A 116 1.74 12.48 -7.05
N LEU A 117 2.33 11.97 -8.14
CA LEU A 117 3.46 12.59 -8.81
C LEU A 117 3.08 13.94 -9.46
N PHE A 118 1.89 14.02 -10.07
CA PHE A 118 1.36 15.25 -10.66
C PHE A 118 1.10 16.32 -9.62
N VAL A 119 0.40 15.99 -8.52
CA VAL A 119 0.14 16.93 -7.42
C VAL A 119 1.45 17.42 -6.80
N PHE A 120 2.41 16.52 -6.60
CA PHE A 120 3.74 16.90 -6.11
C PHE A 120 4.44 17.88 -7.05
N ARG A 121 4.39 17.64 -8.38
CA ARG A 121 4.94 18.57 -9.38
C ARG A 121 4.26 19.94 -9.34
N ASP A 122 2.93 19.98 -9.27
CA ASP A 122 2.17 21.23 -9.19
C ASP A 122 2.57 22.05 -7.96
N HIS A 123 2.79 21.39 -6.82
CA HIS A 123 3.23 22.07 -5.61
C HIS A 123 4.66 22.61 -5.73
N VAL A 124 5.58 21.88 -6.38
CA VAL A 124 6.94 22.36 -6.64
C VAL A 124 6.94 23.54 -7.63
N LEU A 125 6.11 23.50 -8.67
CA LEU A 125 5.99 24.61 -9.63
C LEU A 125 5.33 25.85 -8.99
N ALA A 126 4.31 25.67 -8.16
CA ALA A 126 3.71 26.76 -7.39
C ALA A 126 4.71 27.37 -6.39
N PHE A 127 5.54 26.55 -5.76
CA PHE A 127 6.62 27.02 -4.88
C PHE A 127 7.71 27.78 -5.65
N LEU A 128 8.10 27.31 -6.85
CA LEU A 128 9.02 28.02 -7.74
C LEU A 128 8.44 29.33 -8.27
N ALA A 129 7.13 29.39 -8.55
CA ALA A 129 6.46 30.61 -8.98
C ALA A 129 6.43 31.68 -7.87
N LEU A 130 6.37 31.28 -6.60
CA LEU A 130 6.49 32.19 -5.45
C LEU A 130 7.92 32.67 -5.18
N LEU A 131 8.95 31.94 -5.62
CA LEU A 131 10.37 32.33 -5.56
C LEU A 131 10.80 33.25 -6.72
N GLY A 132 9.95 33.40 -7.73
CA GLY A 132 10.16 34.26 -8.90
C GLY A 132 9.45 35.62 -8.83
N GLN A 133 8.83 35.95 -7.68
CA GLN A 133 8.36 37.29 -7.33
C GLN A 133 9.35 37.96 -6.38
#